data_AF-A0A822AK66-F1
#
_entry.id   AF-A0A822AK66-F1
#
_cell.length_a   1.000
_cell.length_b   1.000
_cell.length_c   1.000
_cell.angle_alpha   90.00
_cell.angle_beta   90.00
_cell.angle_gamma   90.00
#
_symmetry.space_group_name_H-M   'P 1'
#
loop_
_entity.id
_entity.type
_entity.pdbx_description
1 polymer ?
#
loop_
_entity_poly.entity_id
_entity_poly.type
_entity_poly.pdbx_seq_one_letter_code
_entity_poly.pdbx_strand_id
1 'polypeptide(L)'
;MTSTKHTSLTTTKYTGHIEDSSILQTFIRTDLSNQRIPVTHLFIAHYHAYPCTVVIQASTSLGKLHVPTIRRYIENDHKHNSTEDIIKREYHPIIRSFYITDFLANLGNGIMIDCENCQLINDIDNPNKYKSDGFDDYFLIVEKVRINYLPEHDIYVNDELASKLSSFYVLQSKLTTIQVVCKSSQQDFITIHHQILKQLNKIEWKGIILLYGLPGTGKTYYMRYLINELQEKNVIFFPSDIIHNLSSSEFLQILKIYSHSIIFIDDAENINKDHPDQALNNLFNLNHLSHQPIVATFNTYSLQTFSQH
;
A
#
# COMPACT_ATOMS: atom_id res chain seq x y z
N MET A 1 -22.30 -14.50 10.93
CA MET A 1 -21.14 -14.21 10.06
C MET A 1 -21.31 -12.81 9.49
N THR A 2 -20.87 -11.81 10.22
CA THR A 2 -20.92 -10.41 9.79
C THR A 2 -19.68 -10.12 8.94
N SER A 3 -19.86 -10.11 7.61
CA SER A 3 -18.88 -9.60 6.66
C SER A 3 -18.55 -8.15 7.00
N THR A 4 -17.39 -7.88 7.58
CA THR A 4 -16.85 -6.52 7.71
C THR A 4 -16.73 -5.93 6.30
N LYS A 5 -17.52 -4.91 5.97
CA LYS A 5 -17.43 -4.23 4.67
C LYS A 5 -16.13 -3.40 4.63
N HIS A 6 -15.15 -3.90 3.88
CA HIS A 6 -13.81 -3.29 3.71
C HIS A 6 -13.79 -2.13 2.68
N THR A 7 -14.95 -1.78 2.13
CA THR A 7 -15.15 -0.73 1.13
C THR A 7 -16.45 0.03 1.40
N SER A 8 -16.46 1.31 1.00
CA SER A 8 -17.66 2.14 0.93
C SER A 8 -18.05 2.37 -0.53
N LEU A 9 -19.36 2.50 -0.75
CA LEU A 9 -19.95 2.83 -2.05
C LEU A 9 -20.65 4.18 -1.91
N THR A 10 -20.39 5.09 -2.83
CA THR A 10 -21.07 6.39 -2.89
C THR A 10 -21.61 6.60 -4.30
N THR A 11 -22.91 6.82 -4.42
CA THR A 11 -23.60 6.95 -5.71
C THR A 11 -24.11 8.36 -5.89
N THR A 12 -23.83 8.97 -7.05
CA THR A 12 -24.37 10.26 -7.45
C THR A 12 -25.17 10.08 -8.74
N LYS A 13 -26.43 10.53 -8.73
CA LYS A 13 -27.36 10.36 -9.86
C LYS A 13 -27.49 11.67 -10.63
N TYR A 14 -27.16 11.61 -11.91
CA TYR A 14 -27.38 12.70 -12.88
C TYR A 14 -27.77 12.06 -14.21
N THR A 15 -28.67 12.70 -14.95
CA THR A 15 -28.80 12.52 -16.40
C THR A 15 -29.75 13.56 -16.96
N GLY A 16 -29.19 14.62 -17.53
CA GLY A 16 -29.86 15.39 -18.57
C GLY A 16 -29.24 15.00 -19.92
N HIS A 17 -30.07 14.85 -20.95
CA HIS A 17 -29.60 14.71 -22.32
C HIS A 17 -29.05 16.04 -22.83
N ILE A 18 -27.92 16.00 -23.53
CA ILE A 18 -27.27 17.18 -24.10
C ILE A 18 -27.47 17.17 -25.61
N GLU A 19 -28.37 18.02 -26.10
CA GLU A 19 -28.69 18.10 -27.54
C GLU A 19 -27.81 19.10 -28.31
N ASP A 20 -27.15 20.05 -27.63
CA ASP A 20 -26.41 21.12 -28.28
C ASP A 20 -24.97 20.70 -28.65
N SER A 21 -24.73 20.54 -29.95
CA SER A 21 -23.43 20.20 -30.54
C SER A 21 -22.30 21.18 -30.22
N SER A 22 -22.61 22.46 -29.94
CA SER A 22 -21.61 23.47 -29.58
C SER A 22 -21.05 23.26 -28.16
N ILE A 23 -21.89 22.77 -27.25
CA ILE A 23 -21.51 22.40 -25.88
C ILE A 23 -20.56 21.20 -25.93
N LEU A 24 -20.87 20.20 -26.76
CA LEU A 24 -20.03 19.01 -26.95
C LEU A 24 -18.64 19.36 -27.50
N GLN A 25 -18.55 20.29 -28.46
CA GLN A 25 -17.26 20.74 -29.00
C GLN A 25 -16.41 21.50 -27.98
N THR A 26 -17.02 22.15 -27.00
CA THR A 26 -16.31 22.86 -25.93
C THR A 26 -15.57 21.89 -25.01
N PHE A 27 -16.14 20.70 -24.78
CA PHE A 27 -15.54 19.67 -23.95
C PHE A 27 -14.35 18.95 -24.61
N ILE A 28 -14.27 18.93 -25.94
CA ILE A 28 -13.21 18.23 -26.70
C ILE A 28 -11.88 19.03 -26.71
N ARG A 29 -11.89 20.34 -26.42
CA ARG A 29 -10.73 21.24 -26.56
C ARG A 29 -9.80 21.32 -25.34
N THR A 30 -9.75 20.32 -24.47
CA THR A 30 -8.85 20.33 -23.31
C THR A 30 -7.44 19.85 -23.70
N ASP A 31 -6.43 20.69 -23.42
CA ASP A 31 -5.02 20.38 -23.59
C ASP A 31 -4.63 19.19 -22.69
N LEU A 32 -4.24 18.07 -23.30
CA LEU A 32 -3.96 16.79 -22.64
C LEU A 32 -2.53 16.69 -22.08
N SER A 33 -1.75 17.77 -22.16
CA SER A 33 -0.40 17.77 -21.61
C SER A 33 -0.46 17.94 -20.08
N ASN A 34 -0.18 16.85 -19.35
CA ASN A 34 -0.11 16.73 -17.88
C ASN A 34 -1.41 16.71 -17.05
N GLN A 35 -2.60 16.74 -17.65
CA GLN A 35 -3.85 16.67 -16.89
C GLN A 35 -4.40 15.24 -16.78
N ARG A 36 -5.17 14.98 -15.71
CA ARG A 36 -5.89 13.70 -15.48
C ARG A 36 -6.78 13.35 -16.68
N ILE A 37 -7.06 12.07 -16.88
CA ILE A 37 -8.00 11.62 -17.91
C ILE A 37 -9.35 12.31 -17.65
N PRO A 38 -9.90 13.10 -18.60
CA PRO A 38 -11.12 13.87 -18.37
C PRO A 38 -12.36 13.00 -18.56
N VAL A 39 -12.57 12.03 -17.66
CA VAL A 39 -13.56 10.95 -17.81
C VAL A 39 -14.96 11.47 -18.08
N THR A 40 -15.42 12.50 -17.35
CA THR A 40 -16.76 13.10 -17.58
C THR A 40 -16.91 13.68 -18.98
N HIS A 41 -15.86 14.31 -19.51
CA HIS A 41 -15.88 14.89 -20.85
C HIS A 41 -15.94 13.80 -21.91
N LEU A 42 -15.16 12.73 -21.73
CA LEU A 42 -15.16 11.56 -22.62
C LEU A 42 -16.50 10.84 -22.59
N PHE A 43 -17.11 10.70 -21.42
CA PHE A 43 -18.44 10.09 -21.26
C PHE A 43 -19.50 10.91 -22.00
N ILE A 44 -19.52 12.23 -21.79
CA ILE A 44 -20.44 13.15 -22.48
C ILE A 44 -20.23 13.09 -24.01
N ALA A 45 -18.97 13.05 -24.46
CA ALA A 45 -18.66 12.99 -25.89
C ALA A 45 -19.12 11.67 -26.56
N HIS A 46 -19.10 10.55 -25.82
CA HIS A 46 -19.54 9.25 -26.35
C HIS A 46 -21.05 9.02 -26.23
N TYR A 47 -21.66 9.43 -25.12
CA TYR A 47 -23.04 9.05 -24.77
C TYR A 47 -24.02 10.23 -24.76
N HIS A 48 -23.56 11.45 -25.02
CA HIS A 48 -24.39 12.66 -25.09
C HIS A 48 -25.28 12.88 -23.84
N ALA A 49 -24.78 12.45 -22.68
CA ALA A 49 -25.46 12.52 -21.40
C ALA A 49 -24.46 12.72 -20.27
N TYR A 50 -24.89 13.39 -19.19
CA TYR A 50 -24.15 13.42 -17.95
C TYR A 50 -24.21 12.04 -17.26
N PRO A 51 -23.08 11.45 -16.83
CA PRO A 51 -23.09 10.15 -16.19
C PRO A 51 -23.67 10.18 -14.78
N CYS A 52 -24.36 9.10 -14.40
CA CYS A 52 -24.41 8.68 -13.00
C CYS A 52 -23.02 8.16 -12.61
N THR A 53 -22.62 8.33 -11.35
CA THR A 53 -21.31 7.88 -10.87
C THR A 53 -21.46 7.05 -9.60
N VAL A 54 -20.82 5.87 -9.58
CA VAL A 54 -20.56 5.10 -8.36
C VAL A 54 -19.08 5.16 -8.06
N VAL A 55 -18.73 5.54 -6.84
CA VAL A 55 -17.37 5.52 -6.33
C VAL A 55 -17.23 4.37 -5.35
N ILE A 56 -16.31 3.45 -5.67
CA ILE A 56 -15.85 2.40 -4.77
C ILE A 56 -14.60 2.92 -4.09
N GLN A 57 -14.64 3.07 -2.77
CA GLN A 57 -13.51 3.55 -1.99
C GLN A 57 -13.18 2.53 -0.91
N ALA A 58 -11.90 2.25 -0.68
CA ALA A 58 -11.50 1.45 0.47
C ALA A 58 -11.94 2.12 1.78
N SER A 59 -12.61 1.37 2.68
CA SER A 59 -13.19 1.93 3.90
C SER A 59 -12.17 2.17 5.01
N THR A 60 -10.98 1.58 4.88
CA THR A 60 -9.88 1.75 5.81
C THR A 60 -8.72 2.46 5.13
N SER A 61 -7.88 3.15 5.91
CA SER A 61 -6.68 3.80 5.38
C SER A 61 -5.65 2.82 4.77
N LEU A 62 -5.78 1.53 5.08
CA LEU A 62 -4.90 0.45 4.66
C LEU A 62 -5.47 -0.42 3.54
N GLY A 63 -6.79 -0.46 3.38
CA GLY A 63 -7.41 -1.19 2.28
C GLY A 63 -7.06 -0.49 0.97
N LYS A 64 -6.69 -1.27 -0.04
CA LYS A 64 -6.46 -0.78 -1.40
C LYS A 64 -7.07 -1.76 -2.39
N LEU A 65 -7.47 -1.28 -3.56
CA LEU A 65 -8.08 -2.09 -4.62
C LEU A 65 -6.99 -2.57 -5.58
N HIS A 66 -7.01 -3.86 -5.94
CA HIS A 66 -6.00 -4.48 -6.78
C HIS A 66 -6.34 -4.33 -8.26
N VAL A 67 -5.65 -3.42 -8.94
CA VAL A 67 -5.93 -2.98 -10.32
C VAL A 67 -5.83 -4.12 -11.34
N PRO A 68 -4.81 -4.99 -11.33
CA PRO A 68 -4.72 -6.11 -12.28
C PRO A 68 -5.88 -7.10 -12.17
N THR A 69 -6.36 -7.38 -10.96
CA THR A 69 -7.54 -8.26 -10.78
C THR A 69 -8.78 -7.59 -11.35
N ILE A 70 -8.95 -6.27 -11.15
CA ILE A 70 -10.06 -5.50 -11.74
C ILE A 70 -10.02 -5.58 -13.27
N ARG A 71 -8.87 -5.28 -13.89
CA ARG A 71 -8.72 -5.32 -15.35
C ARG A 71 -8.99 -6.72 -15.89
N ARG A 72 -8.44 -7.75 -15.25
CA ARG A 72 -8.66 -9.14 -15.65
C ARG A 72 -10.13 -9.55 -15.55
N TYR A 73 -10.85 -9.09 -14.52
CA TYR A 73 -12.28 -9.33 -14.38
C TYR A 73 -13.06 -8.67 -15.53
N ILE A 74 -12.73 -7.42 -15.86
CA ILE A 74 -13.34 -6.70 -16.99
C ILE A 74 -13.07 -7.40 -18.32
N GLU A 75 -11.83 -7.81 -18.58
CA GLU A 75 -11.44 -8.50 -19.83
C GLU A 75 -12.13 -9.86 -19.99
N ASN A 76 -12.16 -10.69 -18.94
CA ASN A 76 -12.65 -12.06 -19.06
C ASN A 76 -14.17 -12.17 -18.91
N ASP A 77 -14.73 -11.50 -17.90
CA ASP A 77 -16.13 -11.71 -17.52
C ASP A 77 -17.06 -10.78 -18.32
N HIS A 78 -16.57 -9.60 -18.72
CA HIS A 78 -17.32 -8.64 -19.55
C HIS A 78 -16.88 -8.63 -21.02
N LYS A 79 -15.96 -9.53 -21.41
CA LYS A 79 -15.41 -9.64 -22.78
C LYS A 79 -14.89 -8.29 -23.32
N HIS A 80 -14.42 -7.44 -22.42
CA HIS A 80 -13.94 -6.12 -22.76
C HIS A 80 -12.64 -6.20 -23.58
N ASN A 81 -12.55 -5.39 -24.63
CA ASN A 81 -11.35 -5.30 -25.43
C ASN A 81 -10.39 -4.25 -24.86
N SER A 82 -9.35 -4.70 -24.14
CA SER A 82 -8.42 -3.81 -23.46
C SER A 82 -7.53 -2.97 -24.39
N THR A 83 -7.57 -3.19 -25.72
CA THR A 83 -6.91 -2.27 -26.67
C THR A 83 -7.64 -0.93 -26.81
N GLU A 84 -8.88 -0.84 -26.36
CA GLU A 84 -9.70 0.37 -26.40
C GLU A 84 -9.55 1.21 -25.11
N ASP A 85 -8.78 0.71 -24.13
CA ASP A 85 -8.49 1.43 -22.89
C ASP A 85 -7.66 2.69 -23.17
N ILE A 86 -8.04 3.80 -22.54
CA ILE A 86 -7.19 4.99 -22.45
C ILE A 86 -6.28 4.80 -21.23
N ILE A 87 -4.97 4.73 -21.46
CA ILE A 87 -3.98 4.38 -20.43
C ILE A 87 -2.91 5.47 -20.36
N LYS A 88 -2.63 5.95 -19.15
CA LYS A 88 -1.42 6.72 -18.84
C LYS A 88 -0.41 5.81 -18.13
N ARG A 89 0.86 5.93 -18.50
CA ARG A 89 1.95 5.14 -17.92
C ARG A 89 3.07 6.03 -17.39
N GLU A 90 3.71 5.58 -16.31
CA GLU A 90 4.92 6.18 -15.77
C GLU A 90 6.01 5.11 -15.61
N TYR A 91 7.26 5.52 -15.68
CA TYR A 91 8.41 4.63 -15.52
C TYR A 91 8.77 4.52 -14.03
N HIS A 92 8.83 3.29 -13.52
CA HIS A 92 9.28 3.03 -12.15
C HIS A 92 10.79 2.70 -12.15
N PRO A 93 11.65 3.56 -11.57
CA PRO A 93 13.11 3.39 -11.69
C PRO A 93 13.66 2.11 -11.07
N ILE A 94 13.04 1.64 -9.99
CA ILE A 94 13.53 0.50 -9.20
C ILE A 94 13.33 -0.82 -9.96
N ILE A 95 12.08 -1.18 -10.27
CA ILE A 95 11.74 -2.37 -11.08
C ILE A 95 12.05 -2.22 -12.58
N ARG A 96 12.51 -1.05 -13.02
CA ARG A 96 12.88 -0.72 -14.41
C ARG A 96 11.79 -1.06 -15.43
N SER A 97 10.54 -0.81 -15.08
CA SER A 97 9.39 -1.07 -15.96
C SER A 97 8.40 0.08 -15.95
N PHE A 98 7.60 0.17 -17.01
CA PHE A 98 6.47 1.07 -17.05
C PHE A 98 5.27 0.44 -16.33
N TYR A 99 4.56 1.24 -15.55
CA TYR A 99 3.30 0.85 -14.93
C TYR A 99 2.21 1.83 -15.29
N ILE A 100 0.96 1.39 -15.13
CA ILE A 100 -0.22 2.19 -15.41
C ILE A 100 -0.46 3.10 -14.21
N THR A 101 -0.51 4.41 -14.43
CA THR A 101 -0.91 5.38 -13.38
C THR A 101 -2.39 5.66 -13.42
N ASP A 102 -2.96 5.70 -14.61
CA ASP A 102 -4.37 5.98 -14.83
C ASP A 102 -4.86 5.10 -15.97
N PHE A 103 -6.03 4.49 -15.80
CA PHE A 103 -6.71 3.83 -16.91
C PHE A 103 -8.20 4.13 -16.88
N LEU A 104 -8.76 4.19 -18.09
CA LEU A 104 -10.18 4.31 -18.34
C LEU A 104 -10.58 3.21 -19.32
N ALA A 105 -11.41 2.28 -18.84
CA ALA A 105 -12.01 1.22 -19.64
C ALA A 105 -13.43 1.61 -20.02
N ASN A 106 -13.71 1.72 -21.31
CA ASN A 106 -15.07 1.90 -21.81
C ASN A 106 -15.68 0.55 -22.14
N LEU A 107 -16.60 0.06 -21.31
CA LEU A 107 -17.23 -1.26 -21.50
C LEU A 107 -18.29 -1.26 -22.62
N GLY A 108 -18.53 -0.10 -23.24
CA GLY A 108 -19.63 0.10 -24.17
C GLY A 108 -20.98 0.22 -23.44
N ASN A 109 -22.04 0.41 -24.21
CA ASN A 109 -23.42 0.50 -23.74
C ASN A 109 -23.68 1.53 -22.63
N GLY A 110 -22.83 2.56 -22.51
CA GLY A 110 -23.03 3.59 -21.50
C GLY A 110 -22.38 3.30 -20.16
N ILE A 111 -21.34 2.45 -20.07
CA ILE A 111 -20.58 2.19 -18.84
C ILE A 111 -19.08 2.43 -19.07
N MET A 112 -18.47 3.23 -18.21
CA MET A 112 -17.03 3.47 -18.18
C MET A 112 -16.48 3.28 -16.76
N ILE A 113 -15.32 2.63 -16.63
CA ILE A 113 -14.62 2.40 -15.36
C ILE A 113 -13.29 3.15 -15.40
N ASP A 114 -13.06 4.04 -14.44
CA ASP A 114 -11.78 4.74 -14.26
C ASP A 114 -11.10 4.40 -12.95
N CYS A 115 -9.78 4.24 -13.04
CA CYS A 115 -8.87 4.19 -11.89
C CYS A 115 -7.79 5.24 -12.09
N GLU A 116 -7.65 6.14 -11.11
CA GLU A 116 -6.71 7.25 -11.15
C GLU A 116 -5.66 7.13 -10.05
N ASN A 117 -4.46 7.64 -10.30
CA ASN A 117 -3.33 7.65 -9.35
C ASN A 117 -3.00 6.25 -8.79
N CYS A 118 -2.96 5.25 -9.66
CA CYS A 118 -2.52 3.90 -9.32
C CYS A 118 -1.05 3.94 -8.85
N GLN A 119 -0.74 3.12 -7.84
CA GLN A 119 0.57 3.07 -7.20
C GLN A 119 1.11 1.65 -7.22
N LEU A 120 2.41 1.50 -7.42
CA LEU A 120 3.11 0.24 -7.22
C LEU A 120 3.64 0.17 -5.79
N ILE A 121 3.22 -0.86 -5.03
CA ILE A 121 3.67 -1.10 -3.66
C ILE A 121 4.00 -2.57 -3.46
N ASN A 122 5.15 -2.87 -2.85
CA ASN A 122 5.59 -4.24 -2.52
C ASN A 122 5.23 -4.66 -1.08
N ASP A 123 4.92 -3.72 -0.20
CA ASP A 123 4.50 -3.97 1.20
C ASP A 123 2.98 -4.25 1.31
N ILE A 124 2.54 -5.39 0.76
CA ILE A 124 1.12 -5.75 0.68
C ILE A 124 0.87 -7.08 1.39
N ASP A 125 -0.09 -7.09 2.32
CA ASP A 125 -0.74 -8.30 2.78
C ASP A 125 -1.90 -8.65 1.83
N ASN A 126 -1.84 -9.86 1.29
CA ASN A 126 -2.67 -10.32 0.20
C ASN A 126 -3.48 -11.55 0.64
N PRO A 127 -4.55 -11.34 1.45
CA PRO A 127 -5.38 -12.44 1.95
C PRO A 127 -6.06 -13.23 0.82
N ASN A 128 -6.25 -12.56 -0.33
CA ASN A 128 -6.92 -13.09 -1.51
C ASN A 128 -5.97 -13.82 -2.49
N LYS A 129 -4.67 -13.89 -2.18
CA LYS A 129 -3.65 -14.60 -2.99
C LYS A 129 -3.61 -14.20 -4.46
N TYR A 130 -3.85 -12.92 -4.76
CA TYR A 130 -3.68 -12.38 -6.12
C TYR A 130 -2.21 -12.43 -6.56
N LYS A 131 -1.98 -12.46 -7.87
CA LYS A 131 -0.62 -12.38 -8.42
C LYS A 131 -0.10 -10.94 -8.37
N SER A 132 1.18 -10.79 -8.07
CA SER A 132 1.92 -9.53 -8.19
C SER A 132 2.18 -9.15 -9.65
N ASP A 133 2.45 -7.86 -9.87
CA ASP A 133 2.70 -7.22 -11.17
C ASP A 133 4.13 -7.40 -11.68
N GLY A 134 5.08 -7.77 -10.80
CA GLY A 134 6.50 -7.84 -11.12
C GLY A 134 7.27 -8.85 -10.27
N PHE A 135 8.56 -9.01 -10.60
CA PHE A 135 9.45 -10.02 -9.99
C PHE A 135 9.70 -9.80 -8.49
N ASP A 136 9.57 -8.56 -8.00
CA ASP A 136 9.80 -8.18 -6.60
C ASP A 136 8.49 -8.02 -5.79
N ASP A 137 7.46 -8.79 -6.15
CA ASP A 137 6.17 -8.82 -5.45
C ASP A 137 5.44 -7.47 -5.35
N TYR A 138 5.70 -6.54 -6.29
CA TYR A 138 4.94 -5.30 -6.38
C TYR A 138 3.49 -5.56 -6.80
N PHE A 139 2.56 -4.86 -6.15
CA PHE A 139 1.15 -4.83 -6.52
C PHE A 139 0.78 -3.43 -7.02
N LEU A 140 0.08 -3.37 -8.13
CA LEU A 140 -0.54 -2.17 -8.66
C LEU A 140 -1.91 -1.99 -8.00
N ILE A 141 -2.00 -0.93 -7.22
CA ILE A 141 -3.13 -0.68 -6.33
C ILE A 141 -3.70 0.72 -6.53
N VAL A 142 -4.95 0.91 -6.11
CA VAL A 142 -5.63 2.20 -6.14
C VAL A 142 -6.52 2.39 -4.92
N GLU A 143 -6.70 3.63 -4.48
CA GLU A 143 -7.58 3.95 -3.34
C GLU A 143 -9.06 3.92 -3.69
N LYS A 144 -9.36 4.34 -4.92
CA LYS A 144 -10.73 4.52 -5.42
C LYS A 144 -10.85 4.04 -6.86
N VAL A 145 -11.98 3.42 -7.15
CA VAL A 145 -12.41 3.07 -8.51
C VAL A 145 -13.72 3.79 -8.73
N ARG A 146 -13.88 4.45 -9.89
CA ARG A 146 -15.15 5.08 -10.25
C ARG A 146 -15.76 4.38 -11.44
N ILE A 147 -17.09 4.28 -11.41
CA ILE A 147 -17.91 3.77 -12.50
C ILE A 147 -18.83 4.89 -12.92
N ASN A 148 -18.72 5.32 -14.17
CA ASN A 148 -19.60 6.30 -14.80
C ASN A 148 -20.55 5.56 -15.71
N TYR A 149 -21.86 5.79 -15.58
CA TYR A 149 -22.86 4.97 -16.26
C TYR A 149 -24.14 5.72 -16.62
N LEU A 150 -24.87 5.21 -17.61
CA LEU A 150 -26.23 5.64 -17.94
C LEU A 150 -27.24 5.07 -16.91
N PRO A 151 -28.33 5.79 -16.56
CA PRO A 151 -29.25 5.42 -15.47
C PRO A 151 -29.92 4.06 -15.63
N GLU A 152 -30.09 3.61 -16.87
CA GLU A 152 -30.62 2.28 -17.19
C GLU A 152 -29.80 1.14 -16.57
N HIS A 153 -28.52 1.39 -16.27
CA HIS A 153 -27.62 0.41 -15.63
C HIS A 153 -27.56 0.55 -14.10
N ASP A 154 -28.38 1.38 -13.46
CA ASP A 154 -28.27 1.67 -12.02
C ASP A 154 -28.30 0.42 -11.14
N ILE A 155 -29.22 -0.52 -11.42
CA ILE A 155 -29.34 -1.77 -10.67
C ILE A 155 -28.08 -2.63 -10.87
N TYR A 156 -27.72 -2.88 -12.13
CA TYR A 156 -26.57 -3.71 -12.48
C TYR A 156 -25.25 -3.16 -11.92
N VAL A 157 -25.03 -1.85 -12.04
CA VAL A 157 -23.80 -1.20 -11.56
C VAL A 157 -23.70 -1.28 -10.04
N ASN A 158 -24.77 -0.97 -9.30
CA ASN A 158 -24.71 -0.96 -7.83
C ASN A 158 -24.70 -2.37 -7.22
N ASP A 159 -25.55 -3.28 -7.73
CA ASP A 159 -25.77 -4.58 -7.08
C ASP A 159 -24.77 -5.66 -7.52
N GLU A 160 -24.29 -5.59 -8.76
CA GLU A 160 -23.41 -6.62 -9.33
C GLU A 160 -21.98 -6.10 -9.51
N LEU A 161 -21.80 -5.09 -10.36
CA LEU A 161 -20.47 -4.66 -10.78
C LEU A 161 -19.68 -4.03 -9.62
N ALA A 162 -20.24 -3.03 -8.95
CA ALA A 162 -19.57 -2.34 -7.86
C ALA A 162 -19.32 -3.27 -6.66
N SER A 163 -20.31 -4.13 -6.35
CA SER A 163 -20.17 -5.16 -5.32
C SER A 163 -19.00 -6.10 -5.61
N LYS A 164 -18.90 -6.59 -6.86
CA LYS A 164 -17.83 -7.50 -7.27
C LYS A 164 -16.46 -6.82 -7.22
N LEU A 165 -16.33 -5.64 -7.82
CA LEU A 165 -15.08 -4.88 -7.83
C LEU A 165 -14.60 -4.54 -6.41
N SER A 166 -15.53 -4.28 -5.49
CA SER A 166 -15.21 -3.98 -4.08
C SER A 166 -14.58 -5.16 -3.33
N SER A 167 -14.76 -6.40 -3.82
CA SER A 167 -14.13 -7.59 -3.24
C SER A 167 -12.66 -7.75 -3.62
N PHE A 168 -12.17 -7.04 -4.65
CA PHE A 168 -10.79 -7.14 -5.13
C PHE A 168 -9.83 -6.27 -4.34
N TYR A 169 -9.84 -6.43 -3.01
CA TYR A 169 -9.00 -5.65 -2.12
C TYR A 169 -7.76 -6.41 -1.68
N VAL A 170 -6.70 -5.64 -1.43
CA VAL A 170 -5.50 -6.05 -0.72
C VAL A 170 -5.30 -5.10 0.46
N LEU A 171 -4.51 -5.52 1.44
CA LEU A 171 -4.19 -4.70 2.59
C LEU A 171 -2.78 -4.18 2.41
N GLN A 172 -2.62 -2.86 2.31
CA GLN A 172 -1.32 -2.26 2.48
C GLN A 172 -0.84 -2.57 3.89
N SER A 173 0.27 -3.31 3.97
CA SER A 173 0.90 -3.57 5.25
C SER A 173 1.33 -2.22 5.82
N LYS A 174 0.79 -1.84 6.99
CA LYS A 174 1.54 -0.89 7.83
C LYS A 174 2.82 -1.62 8.16
N LEU A 175 3.97 -1.05 7.79
CA LEU A 175 5.29 -1.35 8.34
C LEU A 175 5.39 -2.79 8.84
N THR A 176 5.89 -3.73 8.01
CA THR A 176 5.98 -5.13 8.44
C THR A 176 6.75 -5.18 9.75
N THR A 177 6.03 -5.40 10.85
CA THR A 177 6.56 -5.40 12.19
C THR A 177 6.65 -6.85 12.62
N ILE A 178 7.83 -7.45 12.49
CA ILE A 178 8.04 -8.83 12.95
C ILE A 178 8.29 -8.78 14.45
N GLN A 179 7.33 -9.32 15.21
CA GLN A 179 7.37 -9.35 16.67
C GLN A 179 7.92 -10.71 17.12
N VAL A 180 9.04 -10.70 17.87
CA VAL A 180 9.69 -11.90 18.40
C VAL A 180 9.68 -11.89 19.91
N VAL A 181 8.97 -12.83 20.52
CA VAL A 181 9.02 -13.07 21.96
C VAL A 181 10.21 -13.97 22.30
N CYS A 182 11.22 -13.45 22.99
CA CYS A 182 12.40 -14.21 23.43
C CYS A 182 12.11 -15.15 24.63
N LYS A 183 10.92 -15.75 24.67
CA LYS A 183 10.48 -16.80 25.60
C LYS A 183 9.82 -17.99 24.88
N SER A 184 9.71 -17.94 23.56
CA SER A 184 9.02 -18.97 22.78
C SER A 184 9.73 -20.33 22.87
N SER A 185 9.01 -21.40 22.52
CA SER A 185 9.62 -22.73 22.43
C SER A 185 10.77 -22.73 21.41
N GLN A 186 11.77 -23.61 21.59
CA GLN A 186 12.93 -23.68 20.68
C GLN A 186 12.53 -23.88 19.21
N GLN A 187 11.47 -24.64 18.95
CA GLN A 187 10.97 -24.92 17.60
C GLN A 187 10.40 -23.66 16.92
N ASP A 188 9.67 -22.84 17.66
CA ASP A 188 9.08 -21.59 17.16
C ASP A 188 10.18 -20.56 16.87
N PHE A 189 11.21 -20.52 17.72
CA PHE A 189 12.31 -19.57 17.59
C PHE A 189 13.13 -19.81 16.32
N ILE A 190 13.42 -21.07 15.96
CA ILE A 190 14.14 -21.41 14.72
C ILE A 190 13.37 -20.93 13.48
N THR A 191 12.06 -21.14 13.46
CA THR A 191 11.21 -20.71 12.34
C THR A 191 11.23 -19.19 12.20
N ILE A 192 11.08 -18.47 13.32
CA ILE A 192 11.13 -17.00 13.36
C ILE A 192 12.52 -16.49 12.96
N HIS A 193 13.58 -17.15 13.41
CA HIS A 193 14.95 -16.82 13.03
C HIS A 193 15.16 -16.89 11.52
N HIS A 194 14.72 -17.98 10.87
CA HIS A 194 14.78 -18.10 9.42
C HIS A 194 13.93 -17.04 8.71
N GLN A 195 12.77 -16.68 9.27
CA GLN A 195 11.96 -15.58 8.73
C GLN A 195 12.69 -14.23 8.84
N ILE A 196 13.31 -13.92 9.97
CA ILE A 196 14.10 -12.69 10.15
C ILE A 196 15.22 -12.63 9.12
N LEU A 197 16.04 -13.68 9.01
CA LEU A 197 17.14 -13.72 8.04
C LEU A 197 16.63 -13.62 6.61
N LYS A 198 15.53 -14.29 6.26
CA LYS A 198 14.92 -14.21 4.94
C LYS A 198 14.52 -12.77 4.60
N GLN A 199 13.95 -12.02 5.54
CA GLN A 199 13.52 -10.64 5.30
C GLN A 199 14.71 -9.68 5.26
N LEU A 200 15.62 -9.74 6.23
CA LEU A 200 16.81 -8.87 6.28
C LEU A 200 17.76 -9.09 5.10
N ASN A 201 17.73 -10.27 4.46
CA ASN A 201 18.53 -10.53 3.27
C ASN A 201 17.91 -10.02 1.96
N LYS A 202 16.61 -9.72 1.92
CA LYS A 202 16.00 -9.08 0.75
C LYS A 202 16.60 -7.70 0.52
N ILE A 203 16.85 -7.36 -0.74
CA ILE A 203 17.45 -6.08 -1.13
C ILE A 203 16.53 -4.91 -0.78
N GLU A 204 15.21 -5.11 -0.86
CA GLU A 204 14.23 -4.03 -0.76
C GLU A 204 13.30 -4.12 0.45
N TRP A 205 13.57 -5.01 1.40
CA TRP A 205 12.69 -5.13 2.56
C TRP A 205 12.73 -3.84 3.38
N LYS A 206 11.54 -3.33 3.71
CA LYS A 206 11.37 -2.12 4.52
C LYS A 206 10.42 -2.47 5.65
N GLY A 207 10.95 -2.51 6.87
CA GLY A 207 10.12 -2.85 8.01
C GLY A 207 10.89 -2.80 9.31
N ILE A 208 10.18 -3.15 10.38
CA ILE A 208 10.70 -3.14 11.74
C ILE A 208 10.67 -4.58 12.28
N ILE A 209 11.73 -5.02 12.94
CA ILE A 209 11.75 -6.27 13.69
C ILE A 209 11.86 -5.89 15.16
N LEU A 210 10.86 -6.24 15.95
CA LEU A 210 10.82 -5.99 17.38
C LEU A 210 11.17 -7.27 18.12
N LEU A 211 12.33 -7.29 18.76
CA LEU A 211 12.76 -8.36 19.66
C LEU A 211 12.33 -7.98 21.07
N TYR A 212 11.37 -8.70 21.66
CA TYR A 212 10.87 -8.36 22.99
C TYR A 212 10.74 -9.55 23.93
N GLY A 213 10.76 -9.27 25.22
CA GLY A 213 10.85 -10.30 26.24
C GLY A 213 11.36 -9.75 27.56
N LEU A 214 11.35 -10.58 28.61
CA LEU A 214 11.81 -10.14 29.93
C LEU A 214 13.30 -9.76 29.89
N PRO A 215 13.76 -8.91 30.81
CA PRO A 215 15.19 -8.70 31.02
C PRO A 215 15.92 -10.04 31.20
N GLY A 216 17.11 -10.17 30.61
CA GLY A 216 17.91 -11.40 30.70
C GLY A 216 17.53 -12.53 29.73
N THR A 217 16.53 -12.36 28.86
CA THR A 217 16.14 -13.41 27.87
C THR A 217 17.00 -13.45 26.60
N GLY A 218 18.18 -12.84 26.60
CA GLY A 218 19.12 -12.90 25.48
C GLY A 218 18.79 -12.05 24.25
N LYS A 219 17.90 -11.05 24.35
CA LYS A 219 17.53 -10.17 23.21
C LYS A 219 18.73 -9.48 22.56
N THR A 220 19.54 -8.76 23.35
CA THR A 220 20.76 -8.10 22.90
C THR A 220 21.79 -9.10 22.36
N TYR A 221 21.85 -10.29 22.95
CA TYR A 221 22.73 -11.36 22.47
C TYR A 221 22.29 -11.85 21.09
N TYR A 222 20.98 -12.11 20.92
CA TYR A 222 20.42 -12.51 19.63
C TYR A 222 20.54 -11.42 18.57
N MET A 223 20.40 -10.15 18.95
CA MET A 223 20.66 -9.02 18.06
C MET A 223 22.11 -9.04 17.55
N ARG A 224 23.09 -9.20 18.44
CA ARG A 224 24.51 -9.32 18.07
C ARG A 224 24.77 -10.55 17.20
N TYR A 225 24.08 -11.66 17.49
CA TYR A 225 24.12 -12.85 16.66
C TYR A 225 23.60 -12.58 15.24
N LEU A 226 22.45 -11.90 15.09
CA LEU A 226 21.92 -11.50 13.78
C LEU A 226 22.88 -10.61 13.00
N ILE A 227 23.53 -9.65 13.66
CA ILE A 227 24.54 -8.79 13.03
C ILE A 227 25.68 -9.63 12.47
N ASN A 228 26.13 -10.65 13.21
CA ASN A 228 27.20 -11.54 12.78
C ASN A 228 26.80 -12.48 11.63
N GLU A 229 25.51 -12.82 11.51
CA GLU A 229 24.98 -13.62 10.39
C GLU A 229 24.84 -12.78 9.10
N LEU A 230 24.71 -11.45 9.23
CA LEU A 230 24.49 -10.50 8.13
C LEU A 230 25.81 -9.89 7.61
N GLN A 231 26.87 -10.70 7.47
CA GLN A 231 28.23 -10.21 7.14
C GLN A 231 28.32 -9.47 5.81
N GLU A 232 27.43 -9.78 4.86
CA GLU A 232 27.38 -9.17 3.54
C GLU A 232 26.56 -7.87 3.48
N LYS A 233 25.93 -7.47 4.60
CA LYS A 233 25.08 -6.28 4.68
C LYS A 233 25.79 -5.16 5.44
N ASN A 234 25.58 -3.92 4.99
CA ASN A 234 25.95 -2.76 5.79
C ASN A 234 25.02 -2.69 7.01
N VAL A 235 25.61 -2.55 8.19
CA VAL A 235 24.88 -2.48 9.45
C VAL A 235 25.25 -1.20 10.17
N ILE A 236 24.23 -0.50 10.68
CA ILE A 236 24.41 0.60 11.62
C ILE A 236 23.80 0.18 12.94
N PHE A 237 24.62 0.13 13.98
CA PHE A 237 24.17 -0.17 15.33
C PHE A 237 24.15 1.10 16.17
N PHE A 238 22.98 1.43 16.73
CA PHE A 238 22.79 2.52 17.65
C PHE A 238 22.64 1.99 19.09
N PRO A 239 23.55 2.39 20.00
CA PRO A 239 23.35 2.21 21.43
C PRO A 239 22.16 3.04 21.92
N SER A 240 21.56 2.61 23.04
CA SER A 240 20.41 3.24 23.70
C SER A 240 20.51 4.77 23.82
N ASP A 241 21.71 5.27 24.11
CA ASP A 241 21.94 6.66 24.53
C ASP A 241 21.98 7.65 23.36
N ILE A 242 22.15 7.18 22.13
CA ILE A 242 22.25 8.01 20.92
C ILE A 242 20.86 8.30 20.33
N ILE A 243 19.85 7.55 20.76
CA ILE A 243 18.57 7.45 20.07
C ILE A 243 17.66 8.67 20.28
N HIS A 244 17.86 9.43 21.35
CA HIS A 244 17.03 10.60 21.67
C HIS A 244 17.01 11.69 20.56
N ASN A 245 17.98 11.65 19.64
CA ASN A 245 18.10 12.56 18.51
C ASN A 245 17.76 11.93 17.14
N LEU A 246 17.20 10.71 17.07
CA LEU A 246 16.91 10.01 15.81
C LEU A 246 16.01 10.80 14.84
N SER A 247 15.13 11.64 15.39
CA SER A 247 14.18 12.44 14.62
C SER A 247 14.73 13.79 14.15
N SER A 248 16.00 14.11 14.46
CA SER A 248 16.60 15.37 13.98
C SER A 248 16.83 15.31 12.48
N SER A 249 16.72 16.47 11.83
CA SER A 249 16.87 16.56 10.38
C SER A 249 18.28 16.15 9.91
N GLU A 250 19.28 16.45 10.72
CA GLU A 250 20.69 16.14 10.53
C GLU A 250 20.93 14.63 10.60
N PHE A 251 20.27 13.95 11.54
CA PHE A 251 20.40 12.50 11.69
C PHE A 251 19.76 11.76 10.52
N LEU A 252 18.57 12.20 10.08
CA LEU A 252 17.92 11.64 8.90
C LEU A 252 18.74 11.84 7.62
N GLN A 253 19.46 12.97 7.49
CA GLN A 253 20.38 13.18 6.38
C GLN A 253 21.54 12.17 6.41
N ILE A 254 22.10 11.88 7.58
CA ILE A 254 23.14 10.85 7.74
C ILE A 254 22.60 9.47 7.36
N LEU A 255 21.40 9.10 7.83
CA LEU A 255 20.78 7.82 7.47
C LEU A 255 20.57 7.66 5.96
N LYS A 256 20.17 8.74 5.27
CA LYS A 256 20.03 8.73 3.80
C LYS A 256 21.34 8.44 3.07
N ILE A 257 22.48 8.94 3.57
CA ILE A 257 23.80 8.62 3.01
C ILE A 257 24.06 7.12 3.09
N TYR A 258 23.64 6.49 4.19
CA TYR A 258 23.75 5.05 4.40
C TYR A 258 22.48 4.28 4.06
N SER A 259 21.70 4.72 3.07
CA SER A 259 20.37 4.16 2.69
C SER A 259 20.31 2.65 2.45
N HIS A 260 21.45 1.99 2.22
CA HIS A 260 21.55 0.55 1.96
C HIS A 260 22.03 -0.24 3.20
N SER A 261 21.84 0.29 4.41
CA SER A 261 22.15 -0.38 5.66
C SER A 261 20.91 -0.87 6.43
N ILE A 262 21.10 -1.87 7.28
CA ILE A 262 20.15 -2.30 8.30
C ILE A 262 20.46 -1.56 9.60
N ILE A 263 19.44 -0.94 10.19
CA ILE A 263 19.56 -0.20 11.45
C ILE A 263 19.24 -1.14 12.61
N PHE A 264 20.13 -1.22 13.60
CA PHE A 264 19.94 -1.97 14.84
C PHE A 264 19.89 -1.02 16.03
N ILE A 265 18.90 -1.20 16.91
CA ILE A 265 18.62 -0.29 18.02
C ILE A 265 18.42 -1.12 19.31
N ASP A 266 19.40 -1.06 20.20
CA ASP A 266 19.34 -1.77 21.48
C ASP A 266 18.62 -0.92 22.54
N ASP A 267 17.88 -1.58 23.44
CA ASP A 267 16.99 -1.01 24.46
C ASP A 267 16.16 0.19 23.96
N ALA A 268 15.37 -0.04 22.90
CA ALA A 268 14.58 0.98 22.22
C ALA A 268 13.37 1.49 23.03
N GLU A 269 13.10 1.01 24.23
CA GLU A 269 12.21 1.67 25.18
C GLU A 269 12.84 2.95 25.76
N ASN A 270 14.17 3.03 25.82
CA ASN A 270 14.86 4.17 26.43
C ASN A 270 14.78 5.43 25.58
N ILE A 271 14.34 5.33 24.32
CA ILE A 271 14.10 6.45 23.40
C ILE A 271 13.26 7.54 24.05
N ASN A 272 12.29 7.13 24.87
CA ASN A 272 11.56 8.02 25.75
C ASN A 272 11.22 7.26 27.04
N LYS A 273 12.07 7.41 28.07
CA LYS A 273 11.94 6.71 29.36
C LYS A 273 10.62 7.01 30.07
N ASP A 274 10.06 8.19 29.88
CA ASP A 274 8.82 8.62 30.52
C ASP A 274 7.58 8.18 29.72
N HIS A 275 7.73 7.91 28.41
CA HIS A 275 6.65 7.53 27.51
C HIS A 275 7.08 6.43 26.52
N PRO A 276 7.11 5.15 26.93
CA PRO A 276 7.45 4.04 26.04
C PRO A 276 6.57 3.98 24.78
N ASP A 277 5.32 4.46 24.87
CA ASP A 277 4.39 4.60 23.73
C ASP A 277 4.92 5.48 22.60
N GLN A 278 5.70 6.51 22.96
CA GLN A 278 6.32 7.41 22.00
C GLN A 278 7.57 6.80 21.37
N ALA A 279 8.23 5.85 22.03
CA ALA A 279 9.41 5.19 21.50
C ALA A 279 9.10 4.37 20.24
N LEU A 280 8.01 3.60 20.26
CA LEU A 280 7.55 2.82 19.11
C LEU A 280 7.14 3.72 17.93
N ASN A 281 6.42 4.81 18.22
CA ASN A 281 6.04 5.81 17.21
C ASN A 281 7.27 6.47 16.59
N ASN A 282 8.30 6.74 17.38
CA ASN A 282 9.57 7.27 16.86
C ASN A 282 10.28 6.26 15.96
N LEU A 283 10.25 4.96 16.27
CA LEU A 283 10.79 3.92 15.38
C LEU A 283 10.01 3.83 14.06
N PHE A 284 8.69 3.92 14.12
CA PHE A 284 7.85 3.95 12.91
C PHE A 284 8.15 5.18 12.06
N ASN A 285 8.24 6.36 12.68
CA ASN A 285 8.62 7.59 12.00
C ASN A 285 10.03 7.48 11.39
N LEU A 286 10.99 6.89 12.10
CA LEU A 286 12.32 6.65 11.57
C LEU A 286 12.26 5.76 10.32
N ASN A 287 11.55 4.64 10.39
CA ASN A 287 11.44 3.70 9.27
C ASN A 287 10.79 4.37 8.05
N HIS A 288 9.72 5.14 8.29
CA HIS A 288 9.04 5.89 7.25
C HIS A 288 9.94 6.91 6.55
N LEU A 289 10.83 7.58 7.30
CA LEU A 289 11.68 8.64 6.77
C LEU A 289 13.00 8.14 6.18
N SER A 290 13.54 7.04 6.70
CA SER A 290 14.80 6.44 6.23
C SER A 290 14.59 5.43 5.09
N HIS A 291 13.42 4.77 5.05
CA HIS A 291 13.14 3.63 4.17
C HIS A 291 14.12 2.46 4.34
N GLN A 292 14.62 2.24 5.55
CA GLN A 292 15.59 1.19 5.86
C GLN A 292 15.01 0.13 6.81
N PRO A 293 15.44 -1.15 6.70
CA PRO A 293 15.22 -2.15 7.75
C PRO A 293 15.62 -1.65 9.14
N ILE A 294 14.76 -1.82 10.14
CA ILE A 294 15.08 -1.56 11.55
C ILE A 294 14.92 -2.86 12.35
N VAL A 295 15.87 -3.18 13.22
CA VAL A 295 15.75 -4.22 14.24
C VAL A 295 15.93 -3.55 15.60
N ALA A 296 14.94 -3.67 16.48
CA ALA A 296 14.94 -3.01 17.78
C ALA A 296 14.63 -3.99 18.91
N THR A 297 15.27 -3.84 20.07
CA THR A 297 14.91 -4.61 21.27
C THR A 297 13.99 -3.82 22.21
N PHE A 298 13.07 -4.51 22.87
CA PHE A 298 12.18 -3.95 23.89
C PHE A 298 12.03 -4.89 25.10
N ASN A 299 11.99 -4.38 26.33
CA ASN A 299 11.58 -5.18 27.48
C ASN A 299 10.04 -5.31 27.57
N THR A 300 9.50 -6.50 27.88
CA THR A 300 8.04 -6.75 27.81
C THR A 300 7.16 -5.80 28.63
N TYR A 301 7.69 -5.19 29.69
CA TYR A 301 6.96 -4.22 30.51
C TYR A 301 6.48 -3.01 29.69
N SER A 302 7.21 -2.63 28.64
CA SER A 302 6.85 -1.51 27.80
C SER A 302 5.81 -1.86 26.73
N LEU A 303 5.66 -3.14 26.34
CA LEU A 303 4.81 -3.55 25.21
C LEU A 303 3.39 -4.00 25.58
N GLN A 304 3.12 -4.35 26.85
CA GLN A 304 1.76 -4.73 27.28
C GLN A 304 0.74 -3.60 27.16
N THR A 305 1.20 -2.35 27.13
CA THR A 305 0.38 -1.14 26.88
C THR A 305 -0.09 -1.04 25.43
N PHE A 306 0.57 -1.71 24.49
CA PHE A 306 0.34 -1.53 23.05
C PHE A 306 -0.63 -2.54 22.43
N SER A 307 -0.80 -3.73 23.01
CA SER A 307 -1.71 -4.75 22.46
C SER A 307 -3.20 -4.47 22.77
N GLN A 308 -3.54 -3.29 23.29
CA GLN A 308 -4.90 -2.88 23.64
C GLN A 308 -5.47 -1.76 22.75
N HIS A 309 -4.77 -1.36 21.67
CA HIS A 309 -5.22 -0.34 20.72
C HIS A 309 -5.11 -0.79 19.26
#